data_AF-A0A397G1F6-F1
#
_entry.id   AF-A0A397G1F6-F1
#
_cell.length_a   1.000
_cell.length_b   1.000
_cell.length_c   1.000
_cell.angle_alpha   90.00
_cell.angle_beta   90.00
_cell.angle_gamma   90.00
#
_symmetry.space_group_name_H-M   'P 1'
#
loop_
_entity.id
_entity.type
_entity.pdbx_description
1 polymer ?
#
loop_
_entity_poly.entity_id
_entity_poly.type
_entity_poly.pdbx_seq_one_letter_code
_entity_poly.pdbx_strand_id
1 'polypeptide(L)'
;MSSTINTSTGNQPVDPYKAKCFEDPPLQQKVEDMVNFITETKFGMLTTQLSDSNLLTSRCMALAGQEHGGIDLIMHTNLFSSKTMDLTVHPSEVNMSFLDPANGSWASISGTASLVADQETVKKYYSPALKAWLGDLGDGVHDGGPEDPRIGVIKLEAKMATYALTRKGMIGRAVETVKSVTKGDVPAINSLRQLTEQELAELASEIISGGIGAELKDRRRQELIDRLDRARSGALGRDPGNADCAQEVWAALWLCPVDKLEEYVTLIEISPGSLAATSLYTTVVSTDIIKPWLTTRTERSVASSVPGTSVGAASPASPSTPTTASPTTPNPRKKRRLDLSLDTTVSRKGWQAMHHNEEGESLSMFWPPSIIEEWKADVFGGSNTELCANRISVSPEAHVYWGKGYFALKPVSMSEDQKSLELEFYWLRPVPRSSTMLLSNKPSLEGSLDCSAEASYLFDVETNSRIRSGHKLRLETDDPVNRPLPSVKLLKLQWALQRLASLSGAAEAIDVLLDSDDEENDDMVRLYDSPEDFCKVDDVFDDNVL
;
A
#
# COMPACT_ATOMS: atom_id res chain seq x y z
N MET A 1 39.15 38.64 -15.01
CA MET A 1 38.55 38.71 -16.36
C MET A 1 37.36 37.77 -16.37
N SER A 2 36.13 38.28 -16.48
CA SER A 2 34.94 37.42 -16.56
C SER A 2 34.77 36.99 -18.01
N SER A 3 35.15 35.76 -18.34
CA SER A 3 34.92 35.18 -19.65
C SER A 3 33.43 34.89 -19.81
N THR A 4 32.73 35.69 -20.59
CA THR A 4 31.32 35.47 -20.91
C THR A 4 31.23 34.35 -21.95
N ILE A 5 30.55 33.25 -21.61
CA ILE A 5 30.27 32.15 -22.55
C ILE A 5 29.14 32.60 -23.47
N ASN A 6 29.38 32.62 -24.78
CA ASN A 6 28.35 32.97 -25.77
C ASN A 6 27.43 31.77 -25.99
N THR A 7 26.15 31.88 -25.59
CA THR A 7 25.14 30.82 -25.68
C THR A 7 24.26 30.91 -26.93
N SER A 8 24.54 31.83 -27.85
CA SER A 8 23.75 31.99 -29.09
C SER A 8 24.22 31.01 -30.18
N THR A 9 23.52 29.88 -30.35
CA THR A 9 23.80 28.88 -31.40
C THR A 9 22.58 28.57 -32.28
N GLY A 10 22.09 29.52 -33.09
CA GLY A 10 21.07 29.24 -34.13
C GLY A 10 19.90 28.34 -33.66
N ASN A 11 19.57 27.29 -34.43
CA ASN A 11 18.54 26.29 -34.09
C ASN A 11 19.08 25.03 -33.37
N GLN A 12 20.37 24.95 -33.03
CA GLN A 12 20.95 23.76 -32.39
C GLN A 12 21.10 23.95 -30.88
N PRO A 13 20.87 22.90 -30.07
CA PRO A 13 21.01 22.98 -28.62
C PRO A 13 22.47 23.25 -28.25
N VAL A 14 22.67 24.20 -27.34
CA VAL A 14 23.98 24.57 -26.79
C VAL A 14 24.64 23.39 -26.06
N ASP A 15 23.83 22.48 -25.50
CA ASP A 15 24.26 21.19 -24.92
C ASP A 15 23.62 20.02 -25.69
N PRO A 16 24.27 19.55 -26.77
CA PRO A 16 23.76 18.45 -27.58
C PRO A 16 23.81 17.09 -26.85
N TYR A 17 24.62 16.95 -25.79
CA TYR A 17 24.65 15.72 -24.98
C TYR A 17 23.40 15.63 -24.12
N LYS A 18 23.10 16.67 -23.34
CA LYS A 18 21.88 16.72 -22.53
C LYS A 18 20.65 16.57 -23.41
N ALA A 19 20.58 17.28 -24.55
CA ALA A 19 19.44 17.19 -25.45
C ALA A 19 19.16 15.77 -25.99
N LYS A 20 20.21 14.94 -26.16
CA LYS A 20 20.08 13.55 -26.65
C LYS A 20 19.87 12.51 -25.56
N CYS A 21 20.43 12.75 -24.39
CA CYS A 21 20.36 11.84 -23.25
C CYS A 21 19.14 12.10 -22.39
N PHE A 22 18.58 13.32 -22.40
CA PHE A 22 17.43 13.68 -21.58
C PHE A 22 16.19 12.91 -22.02
N GLU A 23 15.55 12.26 -21.05
CA GLU A 23 14.26 11.59 -21.21
C GLU A 23 13.29 12.09 -20.15
N ASP A 24 12.01 12.14 -20.50
CA ASP A 24 10.93 12.53 -19.61
C ASP A 24 9.81 11.47 -19.63
N PRO A 25 10.07 10.24 -19.15
CA PRO A 25 9.05 9.20 -19.10
C PRO A 25 7.99 9.53 -18.03
N PRO A 26 6.86 8.78 -17.97
CA PRO A 26 5.85 8.98 -16.93
C PRO A 26 6.44 8.96 -15.52
N LEU A 27 5.90 9.79 -14.62
CA LEU A 27 6.42 10.00 -13.26
C LEU A 27 6.66 8.68 -12.50
N GLN A 28 5.70 7.76 -12.55
CA GLN A 28 5.82 6.46 -11.90
C GLN A 28 7.06 5.68 -12.34
N GLN A 29 7.38 5.71 -13.65
CA GLN A 29 8.56 5.05 -14.20
C GLN A 29 9.84 5.78 -13.78
N LYS A 30 9.83 7.12 -13.73
CA LYS A 30 10.99 7.88 -13.24
C LYS A 30 11.35 7.47 -11.82
N VAL A 31 10.36 7.31 -10.95
CA VAL A 31 10.55 6.95 -9.54
C VAL A 31 11.02 5.50 -9.43
N GLU A 32 10.32 4.56 -10.07
CA GLU A 32 10.65 3.13 -10.01
C GLU A 32 12.09 2.86 -10.46
N ASP A 33 12.50 3.43 -11.59
CA ASP A 33 13.85 3.25 -12.14
C ASP A 33 14.94 3.85 -11.23
N MET A 34 14.68 5.01 -10.62
CA MET A 34 15.61 5.65 -9.68
C MET A 34 15.73 4.85 -8.38
N VAL A 35 14.60 4.43 -7.82
CA VAL A 35 14.54 3.67 -6.56
C VAL A 35 15.28 2.35 -6.74
N ASN A 36 15.00 1.61 -7.82
CA ASN A 36 15.70 0.36 -8.12
C ASN A 36 17.23 0.56 -8.18
N PHE A 37 17.69 1.60 -8.88
CA PHE A 37 19.12 1.92 -8.97
C PHE A 37 19.74 2.22 -7.59
N ILE A 38 19.07 3.00 -6.75
CA ILE A 38 19.53 3.32 -5.39
C ILE A 38 19.59 2.06 -4.53
N THR A 39 18.55 1.23 -4.57
CA THR A 39 18.47 -0.04 -3.82
C THR A 39 19.58 -1.02 -4.24
N GLU A 40 19.90 -1.10 -5.53
CA GLU A 40 20.98 -1.94 -6.04
C GLU A 40 22.37 -1.42 -5.65
N THR A 41 22.57 -0.10 -5.71
CA THR A 41 23.86 0.53 -5.38
C THR A 41 24.18 0.42 -3.90
N LYS A 42 23.16 0.49 -3.02
CA LYS A 42 23.20 0.37 -1.54
C LYS A 42 23.99 1.45 -0.80
N PHE A 43 25.17 1.80 -1.27
CA PHE A 43 26.05 2.78 -0.65
C PHE A 43 26.03 4.07 -1.46
N GLY A 44 25.86 5.18 -0.75
CA GLY A 44 25.94 6.50 -1.35
C GLY A 44 26.81 7.43 -0.51
N MET A 45 27.08 8.60 -1.06
CA MET A 45 27.91 9.63 -0.44
C MET A 45 26.99 10.75 0.03
N LEU A 46 26.81 10.84 1.35
CA LEU A 46 26.04 11.90 2.02
C LEU A 46 26.92 13.13 2.14
N THR A 47 26.49 14.20 1.49
CA THR A 47 27.16 15.49 1.49
C THR A 47 26.40 16.46 2.38
N THR A 48 27.10 17.01 3.37
CA THR A 48 26.58 18.00 4.32
C THR A 48 27.51 19.21 4.38
N GLN A 49 26.98 20.36 4.78
CA GLN A 49 27.80 21.50 5.16
C GLN A 49 28.32 21.31 6.59
N LEU A 50 29.60 21.57 6.82
CA LEU A 50 30.18 21.51 8.16
C LEU A 50 29.52 22.53 9.08
N SER A 51 29.16 22.13 10.30
CA SER A 51 28.52 23.02 11.28
C SER A 51 29.32 24.28 11.65
N ASP A 52 30.64 24.27 11.46
CA ASP A 52 31.56 25.34 11.85
C ASP A 52 32.14 26.14 10.67
N SER A 53 31.80 25.79 9.42
CA SER A 53 32.38 26.41 8.23
C SER A 53 31.51 26.24 6.98
N ASN A 54 31.78 27.03 5.94
CA ASN A 54 31.06 26.90 4.67
C ASN A 54 31.60 25.79 3.75
N LEU A 55 32.33 24.82 4.31
CA LEU A 55 32.89 23.71 3.56
C LEU A 55 31.91 22.54 3.53
N LEU A 56 31.80 21.92 2.36
CA LEU A 56 31.05 20.68 2.21
C LEU A 56 31.95 19.49 2.52
N THR A 57 31.39 18.48 3.16
CA THR A 57 32.05 17.20 3.39
C THR A 57 31.14 16.07 2.94
N SER A 58 31.72 15.02 2.36
CA SER A 58 30.95 13.86 1.89
C SER A 58 31.43 12.60 2.58
N ARG A 59 30.48 11.78 3.06
CA ARG A 59 30.75 10.58 3.85
C ARG A 59 29.99 9.40 3.23
N CYS A 60 30.64 8.25 3.12
CA CYS A 60 29.97 7.03 2.66
C CYS A 60 28.94 6.60 3.70
N MET A 61 27.71 6.36 3.25
CA MET A 61 26.57 5.94 4.05
C MET A 61 25.90 4.75 3.38
N ALA A 62 25.46 3.78 4.20
CA ALA A 62 24.64 2.69 3.74
C ALA A 62 23.16 3.08 3.83
N LEU A 63 22.39 2.70 2.81
CA LEU A 63 20.94 2.82 2.84
C LEU A 63 20.36 1.81 3.84
N ALA A 64 19.60 2.32 4.81
CA ALA A 64 18.90 1.55 5.83
C ALA A 64 17.48 1.19 5.40
N GLY A 65 16.85 2.06 4.63
CA GLY A 65 15.46 1.92 4.18
C GLY A 65 15.07 3.12 3.33
N GLN A 66 13.82 3.11 2.86
CA GLN A 66 13.26 4.21 2.09
C GLN A 66 11.79 4.43 2.47
N GLU A 67 11.30 5.65 2.32
CA GLU A 67 9.91 6.05 2.57
C GLU A 67 9.28 6.71 1.34
N HIS A 68 7.97 6.96 1.37
CA HIS A 68 7.20 7.65 0.32
C HIS A 68 7.42 7.09 -1.10
N GLY A 69 7.36 5.76 -1.25
CA GLY A 69 7.58 5.13 -2.56
C GLY A 69 9.04 5.08 -2.99
N GLY A 70 9.97 5.24 -2.04
CA GLY A 70 11.40 5.05 -2.26
C GLY A 70 12.18 6.36 -2.42
N ILE A 71 11.50 7.50 -2.50
CA ILE A 71 12.13 8.80 -2.77
C ILE A 71 12.86 9.36 -1.54
N ASP A 72 12.33 9.10 -0.35
CA ASP A 72 12.94 9.53 0.91
C ASP A 72 13.90 8.44 1.37
N LEU A 73 15.11 8.85 1.74
CA LEU A 73 16.19 7.92 2.04
C LEU A 73 16.42 7.87 3.55
N ILE A 74 16.51 6.66 4.09
CA ILE A 74 16.83 6.42 5.50
C ILE A 74 18.23 5.83 5.59
N MET A 75 19.07 6.37 6.46
CA MET A 75 20.45 5.89 6.70
C MET A 75 20.74 5.78 8.18
N HIS A 76 21.41 4.72 8.63
CA HIS A 76 21.86 4.63 10.01
C HIS A 76 22.95 5.63 10.32
N THR A 77 22.94 6.14 11.55
CA THR A 77 24.03 6.95 12.07
C THR A 77 24.31 6.63 13.53
N ASN A 78 25.58 6.78 13.91
CA ASN A 78 25.92 6.99 15.30
C ASN A 78 25.59 8.46 15.65
N LEU A 79 24.77 8.68 16.67
CA LEU A 79 24.31 10.01 17.10
C LEU A 79 25.46 10.93 17.53
N PHE A 80 26.60 10.35 17.93
CA PHE A 80 27.79 11.08 18.38
C PHE A 80 28.79 11.40 17.26
N SER A 81 28.43 11.17 15.99
CA SER A 81 29.29 11.46 14.84
C SER A 81 29.16 12.91 14.37
N SER A 82 30.22 13.50 13.82
CA SER A 82 30.23 14.93 13.44
C SER A 82 29.13 15.35 12.46
N LYS A 83 28.64 14.42 11.62
CA LYS A 83 27.52 14.69 10.70
C LYS A 83 26.21 15.05 11.41
N THR A 84 25.99 14.62 12.65
CA THR A 84 24.76 14.99 13.37
C THR A 84 24.74 16.47 13.72
N MET A 85 25.91 17.05 14.03
CA MET A 85 26.06 18.49 14.24
C MET A 85 25.84 19.26 12.94
N ASP A 86 26.45 18.79 11.84
CA ASP A 86 26.26 19.36 10.49
C ASP A 86 24.76 19.46 10.14
N LEU A 87 24.03 18.35 10.33
CA LEU A 87 22.60 18.27 10.03
C LEU A 87 21.71 19.07 10.99
N THR A 88 22.15 19.27 12.24
CA THR A 88 21.41 20.10 13.19
C THR A 88 21.47 21.58 12.81
N VAL A 89 22.61 22.03 12.27
CA VAL A 89 22.81 23.44 11.88
C VAL A 89 22.31 23.71 10.45
N HIS A 90 22.55 22.78 9.53
CA HIS A 90 22.25 22.92 8.10
C HIS A 90 21.40 21.75 7.56
N PRO A 91 20.15 21.59 8.03
CA PRO A 91 19.32 20.45 7.64
C PRO A 91 18.81 20.52 6.19
N SER A 92 18.67 21.72 5.62
CA SER A 92 17.97 21.94 4.33
C SER A 92 18.83 21.78 3.09
N GLU A 93 20.16 21.74 3.23
CA GLU A 93 21.11 21.80 2.12
C GLU A 93 21.94 20.51 2.06
N VAL A 94 21.23 19.37 1.97
CA VAL A 94 21.84 18.05 2.03
C VAL A 94 21.69 17.33 0.70
N ASN A 95 22.72 16.59 0.30
CA ASN A 95 22.69 15.78 -0.91
C ASN A 95 23.16 14.35 -0.63
N MET A 96 22.47 13.38 -1.22
CA MET A 96 22.92 11.99 -1.27
C MET A 96 23.21 11.63 -2.72
N SER A 97 24.43 11.13 -2.99
CA SER A 97 24.86 10.76 -4.34
C SER A 97 25.22 9.29 -4.43
N PHE A 98 24.92 8.69 -5.57
CA PHE A 98 25.15 7.27 -5.86
C PHE A 98 25.89 7.14 -7.19
N LEU A 99 26.81 6.19 -7.27
CA LEU A 99 27.57 5.90 -8.48
C LEU A 99 27.71 4.39 -8.62
N ASP A 100 27.28 3.87 -9.76
CA ASP A 100 27.67 2.54 -10.22
C ASP A 100 28.89 2.70 -11.15
N PRO A 101 30.11 2.39 -10.67
CA PRO A 101 31.32 2.55 -11.47
C PRO A 101 31.40 1.56 -12.64
N ALA A 102 30.66 0.44 -12.60
CA ALA A 102 30.72 -0.58 -13.65
C ALA A 102 29.99 -0.12 -14.91
N ASN A 103 28.79 0.42 -14.76
CA ASN A 103 27.98 0.88 -15.90
C ASN A 103 28.13 2.40 -16.15
N GLY A 104 28.52 3.17 -15.14
CA GLY A 104 28.57 4.63 -15.19
C GLY A 104 27.20 5.28 -14.98
N SER A 105 26.26 4.54 -14.39
CA SER A 105 24.99 5.06 -13.91
C SER A 105 25.21 5.83 -12.61
N TRP A 106 24.45 6.90 -12.38
CA TRP A 106 24.58 7.72 -11.18
C TRP A 106 23.26 8.39 -10.80
N ALA A 107 23.13 8.76 -9.53
CA ALA A 107 22.02 9.57 -9.03
C ALA A 107 22.52 10.60 -8.02
N SER A 108 21.82 11.74 -7.95
CA SER A 108 22.04 12.79 -6.97
C SER A 108 20.68 13.28 -6.49
N ILE A 109 20.46 13.18 -5.18
CA ILE A 109 19.20 13.49 -4.51
C ILE A 109 19.48 14.58 -3.49
N SER A 110 18.93 15.76 -3.74
CA SER A 110 19.02 16.92 -2.84
C SER A 110 17.75 17.05 -2.04
N GLY A 111 17.87 17.41 -0.77
CA GLY A 111 16.73 17.45 0.12
C GLY A 111 17.01 18.02 1.49
N THR A 112 16.00 17.91 2.35
CA THR A 112 16.08 18.27 3.76
C THR A 112 16.33 17.01 4.58
N ALA A 113 17.34 17.01 5.42
CA ALA A 113 17.62 15.91 6.32
C ALA A 113 17.15 16.20 7.75
N SER A 114 16.64 15.17 8.42
CA SER A 114 16.31 15.18 9.83
C SER A 114 17.01 14.03 10.56
N LEU A 115 17.33 14.26 11.82
CA LEU A 115 17.89 13.25 12.71
C LEU A 115 16.77 12.68 13.59
N VAL A 116 16.60 11.37 13.55
CA VAL A 116 15.55 10.66 14.28
C VAL A 116 16.19 9.61 15.18
N ALA A 117 15.81 9.60 16.45
CA ALA A 117 16.42 8.80 17.51
C ALA A 117 15.40 8.08 18.40
N ASP A 118 14.12 8.09 18.04
CA ASP A 118 13.12 7.33 18.79
C ASP A 118 13.32 5.83 18.58
N GLN A 119 13.01 5.05 19.62
CA GLN A 119 13.28 3.62 19.62
C GLN A 119 12.45 2.86 18.58
N GLU A 120 11.23 3.30 18.27
CA GLU A 120 10.37 2.61 17.30
C GLU A 120 10.96 2.71 15.90
N THR A 121 11.37 3.90 15.47
CA THR A 121 11.99 4.14 14.17
C THR A 121 13.35 3.45 14.07
N VAL A 122 14.16 3.51 15.13
CA VAL A 122 15.46 2.83 15.15
C VAL A 122 15.29 1.32 15.02
N LYS A 123 14.33 0.72 15.76
CA LYS A 123 13.99 -0.70 15.65
C LYS A 123 13.51 -1.07 14.25
N LYS A 124 12.60 -0.28 13.69
CA LYS A 124 12.03 -0.49 12.34
C LYS A 124 13.12 -0.64 11.29
N TYR A 125 14.13 0.22 11.32
CA TYR A 125 15.21 0.22 10.34
C TYR A 125 16.44 -0.56 10.78
N TYR A 126 16.46 -1.17 11.97
CA TYR A 126 17.66 -1.80 12.53
C TYR A 126 18.15 -2.97 11.67
N SER A 127 19.47 -3.09 11.56
CA SER A 127 20.12 -4.26 10.93
C SER A 127 21.06 -4.93 11.91
N PRO A 128 21.01 -6.26 12.09
CA PRO A 128 21.95 -7.00 12.95
C PRO A 128 23.43 -6.77 12.60
N ALA A 129 23.72 -6.39 11.34
CA ALA A 129 25.08 -6.06 10.91
C ALA A 129 25.66 -4.83 11.63
N LEU A 130 24.82 -3.95 12.20
CA LEU A 130 25.26 -2.75 12.93
C LEU A 130 26.09 -3.08 14.17
N LYS A 131 25.86 -4.23 14.82
CA LYS A 131 26.64 -4.68 15.98
C LYS A 131 28.14 -4.71 15.69
N ALA A 132 28.53 -5.15 14.49
CA ALA A 132 29.93 -5.22 14.08
C ALA A 132 30.60 -3.84 13.96
N TRP A 133 29.82 -2.78 13.74
CA TRP A 133 30.32 -1.42 13.54
C TRP A 133 30.29 -0.56 14.81
N LEU A 134 29.34 -0.83 15.72
CA LEU A 134 29.19 -0.11 16.99
C LEU A 134 30.01 -0.73 18.12
N GLY A 135 30.20 -2.06 18.07
CA GLY A 135 30.82 -2.84 19.13
C GLY A 135 30.01 -2.85 20.43
N ASP A 136 30.35 -3.80 21.30
CA ASP A 136 29.83 -3.88 22.66
C ASP A 136 30.84 -3.25 23.63
N LEU A 137 30.39 -2.27 24.42
CA LEU A 137 31.23 -1.62 25.44
C LEU A 137 31.27 -2.41 26.77
N GLY A 138 30.47 -3.45 26.93
CA GLY A 138 30.43 -4.30 28.12
C GLY A 138 29.77 -3.66 29.34
N ASP A 139 29.06 -2.54 29.14
CA ASP A 139 28.36 -1.80 30.19
C ASP A 139 26.87 -2.17 30.32
N GLY A 140 26.41 -3.13 29.50
CA GLY A 140 25.03 -3.62 29.49
C GLY A 140 24.01 -2.68 28.83
N VAL A 141 24.46 -1.57 28.26
CA VAL A 141 23.59 -0.57 27.58
C VAL A 141 24.03 -0.34 26.13
N HIS A 142 25.34 -0.32 25.88
CA HIS A 142 25.93 -0.02 24.57
C HIS A 142 26.45 -1.30 23.91
N ASP A 143 25.53 -2.16 23.51
CA ASP A 143 25.82 -3.50 22.97
C ASP A 143 25.72 -3.57 21.43
N GLY A 144 25.42 -2.46 20.76
CA GLY A 144 25.13 -2.37 19.33
C GLY A 144 23.79 -2.99 18.93
N GLY A 145 22.97 -3.40 19.90
CA GLY A 145 21.62 -3.89 19.74
C GLY A 145 20.63 -2.81 19.29
N PRO A 146 19.37 -3.19 18.97
CA PRO A 146 18.35 -2.26 18.50
C PRO A 146 17.94 -1.20 19.55
N GLU A 147 18.25 -1.42 20.83
CA GLU A 147 18.01 -0.48 21.92
C GLU A 147 19.23 0.41 22.24
N ASP A 148 20.35 0.23 21.54
CA ASP A 148 21.58 0.95 21.84
C ASP A 148 21.36 2.46 21.58
N PRO A 149 21.51 3.31 22.60
CA PRO A 149 21.19 4.74 22.51
C PRO A 149 22.16 5.52 21.62
N ARG A 150 23.22 4.90 21.10
CA ARG A 150 24.11 5.50 20.11
C ARG A 150 23.51 5.47 18.71
N ILE A 151 22.52 4.62 18.46
CA ILE A 151 21.94 4.43 17.13
C ILE A 151 20.84 5.47 16.89
N GLY A 152 20.93 6.14 15.76
CA GLY A 152 19.84 6.91 15.19
C GLY A 152 19.72 6.66 13.69
N VAL A 153 18.73 7.27 13.08
CA VAL A 153 18.60 7.32 11.62
C VAL A 153 18.61 8.77 11.14
N ILE A 154 19.21 8.97 9.98
CA ILE A 154 19.09 10.20 9.20
C ILE A 154 18.00 9.92 8.17
N LYS A 155 16.97 10.74 8.14
CA LYS A 155 15.95 10.74 7.09
C LYS A 155 16.22 11.91 6.15
N LEU A 156 16.44 11.63 4.88
CA LEU A 156 16.58 12.64 3.82
C LEU A 156 15.29 12.69 3.01
N GLU A 157 14.55 13.78 3.15
CA GLU A 157 13.34 14.07 2.39
C GLU A 157 13.70 14.72 1.05
N ALA A 158 13.42 14.04 -0.05
CA ALA A 158 13.85 14.47 -1.37
C ALA A 158 13.11 15.73 -1.83
N LYS A 159 13.85 16.74 -2.30
CA LYS A 159 13.33 17.95 -2.94
C LYS A 159 13.67 18.01 -4.43
N MET A 160 14.80 17.46 -4.83
CA MET A 160 15.15 17.30 -6.23
C MET A 160 15.93 16.00 -6.40
N ALA A 161 15.70 15.27 -7.49
CA ALA A 161 16.60 14.22 -7.90
C ALA A 161 17.00 14.38 -9.37
N THR A 162 18.28 14.19 -9.66
CA THR A 162 18.80 14.06 -11.02
C THR A 162 19.59 12.78 -11.10
N TYR A 163 19.33 11.97 -12.12
CA TYR A 163 20.00 10.69 -12.27
C TYR A 163 20.17 10.32 -13.75
N ALA A 164 21.14 9.47 -14.03
CA ALA A 164 21.40 8.95 -15.35
C ALA A 164 21.58 7.43 -15.29
N LEU A 165 20.76 6.71 -16.05
CA LEU A 165 20.84 5.26 -16.17
C LEU A 165 21.40 4.85 -17.52
N THR A 166 22.19 3.79 -17.54
CA THR A 166 22.85 3.31 -18.75
C THR A 166 21.85 2.61 -19.69
N ARG A 167 21.78 3.01 -20.96
CA ARG A 167 20.88 2.39 -21.97
C ARG A 167 21.44 1.09 -22.57
N LYS A 168 22.77 0.89 -22.54
CA LYS A 168 23.46 -0.22 -23.21
C LYS A 168 24.66 -0.69 -22.39
N GLY A 169 24.90 -2.00 -22.35
CA GLY A 169 26.09 -2.57 -21.69
C GLY A 169 27.42 -2.08 -22.29
N MET A 170 28.53 -2.36 -21.60
CA MET A 170 29.88 -1.81 -21.88
C MET A 170 30.33 -1.89 -23.35
N ILE A 171 30.03 -3.00 -24.04
CA ILE A 171 30.38 -3.20 -25.46
C ILE A 171 29.58 -2.27 -26.38
N GLY A 172 28.29 -2.09 -26.10
CA GLY A 172 27.42 -1.18 -26.85
C GLY A 172 27.89 0.27 -26.76
N ARG A 173 28.41 0.66 -25.58
CA ARG A 173 28.99 1.99 -25.34
C ARG A 173 30.24 2.24 -26.17
N ALA A 174 31.18 1.30 -26.21
CA ALA A 174 32.41 1.42 -27.01
C ALA A 174 32.10 1.59 -28.51
N VAL A 175 31.15 0.80 -29.03
CA VAL A 175 30.72 0.88 -30.43
C VAL A 175 30.06 2.22 -30.74
N GLU A 176 29.20 2.72 -29.86
CA GLU A 176 28.50 4.00 -30.05
C GLU A 176 29.46 5.20 -29.97
N THR A 177 30.43 5.18 -29.05
CA THR A 177 31.47 6.19 -28.96
C THR A 177 32.30 6.26 -30.24
N VAL A 178 32.76 5.12 -30.77
CA VAL A 178 33.53 5.09 -32.02
C VAL A 178 32.68 5.60 -33.21
N LYS A 179 31.41 5.20 -33.29
CA LYS A 179 30.47 5.71 -34.31
C LYS A 179 30.23 7.21 -34.19
N SER A 180 30.24 7.75 -32.97
CA SER A 180 29.97 9.16 -32.70
C SER A 180 31.17 10.04 -33.03
N VAL A 181 32.38 9.62 -32.63
CA VAL A 181 33.65 10.28 -32.99
C VAL A 181 33.84 10.36 -34.50
N THR A 182 33.50 9.29 -35.23
CA THR A 182 33.60 9.25 -36.70
C THR A 182 32.56 10.11 -37.40
N LYS A 183 31.37 10.29 -36.82
CA LYS A 183 30.27 11.09 -37.38
C LYS A 183 30.26 12.55 -36.91
N GLY A 184 31.14 12.93 -35.98
CA GLY A 184 31.08 14.24 -35.31
C GLY A 184 29.81 14.42 -34.48
N ASP A 185 29.20 13.31 -34.05
CA ASP A 185 27.93 13.28 -33.34
C ASP A 185 28.14 12.96 -31.85
N VAL A 186 27.14 13.21 -31.02
CA VAL A 186 27.20 12.94 -29.57
C VAL A 186 26.54 11.58 -29.23
N PRO A 187 27.23 10.68 -28.50
CA PRO A 187 26.70 9.37 -28.14
C PRO A 187 25.62 9.50 -27.05
N ALA A 188 24.48 8.83 -27.23
CA ALA A 188 23.34 8.89 -26.32
C ALA A 188 23.28 7.64 -25.42
N ILE A 189 24.38 7.43 -24.70
CA ILE A 189 24.68 6.19 -23.96
C ILE A 189 23.92 6.08 -22.63
N ASN A 190 23.53 7.21 -22.05
CA ASN A 190 22.78 7.29 -20.81
C ASN A 190 21.41 7.93 -21.06
N SER A 191 20.44 7.54 -20.25
CA SER A 191 19.15 8.19 -20.09
C SER A 191 19.22 9.11 -18.86
N LEU A 192 19.38 10.41 -19.09
CA LEU A 192 19.38 11.45 -18.06
C LEU A 192 17.94 11.86 -17.75
N ARG A 193 17.57 11.85 -16.48
CA ARG A 193 16.22 12.18 -16.02
C ARG A 193 16.27 13.07 -14.78
N GLN A 194 15.17 13.78 -14.55
CA GLN A 194 15.01 14.67 -13.41
C GLN A 194 13.63 14.48 -12.78
N LEU A 195 13.62 14.48 -11.45
CA LEU A 195 12.43 14.65 -10.61
C LEU A 195 12.49 16.05 -9.99
N THR A 196 11.47 16.83 -10.28
CA THR A 196 11.31 18.21 -9.82
C THR A 196 10.75 18.27 -8.39
N GLU A 197 10.85 19.44 -7.75
CA GLU A 197 10.24 19.68 -6.44
C GLU A 197 8.73 19.43 -6.44
N GLN A 198 8.05 19.76 -7.55
CA GLN A 198 6.60 19.57 -7.68
C GLN A 198 6.24 18.10 -7.76
N GLU A 199 6.94 17.33 -8.59
CA GLU A 199 6.74 15.88 -8.71
C GLU A 199 7.04 15.15 -7.39
N LEU A 200 8.12 15.54 -6.69
CA LEU A 200 8.48 14.95 -5.40
C LEU A 200 7.52 15.35 -4.29
N ALA A 201 7.00 16.57 -4.29
CA ALA A 201 5.98 17.00 -3.34
C ALA A 201 4.66 16.27 -3.57
N GLU A 202 4.26 16.04 -4.83
CA GLU A 202 3.09 15.22 -5.17
C GLU A 202 3.25 13.81 -4.56
N LEU A 203 4.39 13.15 -4.80
CA LEU A 203 4.67 11.82 -4.29
C LEU A 203 4.78 11.76 -2.75
N ALA A 204 5.39 12.77 -2.12
CA ALA A 204 5.49 12.84 -0.67
C ALA A 204 4.12 13.06 0.00
N SER A 205 3.18 13.67 -0.72
CA SER A 205 1.79 13.82 -0.27
C SER A 205 0.95 12.56 -0.47
N GLU A 206 1.49 11.53 -1.16
CA GLU A 206 0.77 10.29 -1.37
C GLU A 206 0.60 9.49 -0.06
N ILE A 207 -0.64 9.33 0.35
CA ILE A 207 -1.09 8.52 1.49
C ILE A 207 -0.68 7.05 1.32
N ILE A 208 -0.79 6.53 0.10
CA ILE A 208 -0.29 5.23 -0.34
C ILE A 208 0.48 5.49 -1.62
N SER A 209 1.74 5.10 -1.70
CA SER A 209 2.57 5.35 -2.88
C SER A 209 2.42 4.26 -3.96
N GLY A 210 2.45 4.67 -5.23
CA GLY A 210 2.53 3.77 -6.38
C GLY A 210 1.22 3.04 -6.76
N GLY A 211 1.29 2.15 -7.74
CA GLY A 211 0.10 1.45 -8.27
C GLY A 211 -0.46 0.34 -7.37
N ILE A 212 -1.51 -0.34 -7.86
CA ILE A 212 -2.31 -1.35 -7.13
C ILE A 212 -1.56 -2.47 -6.40
N GLY A 213 -0.35 -2.81 -6.86
CA GLY A 213 0.51 -3.82 -6.25
C GLY A 213 1.97 -3.38 -6.19
N ALA A 214 2.22 -2.09 -5.97
CA ALA A 214 3.57 -1.55 -5.89
C ALA A 214 4.42 -2.29 -4.83
N GLU A 215 3.83 -2.62 -3.68
CA GLU A 215 4.50 -3.34 -2.59
C GLU A 215 4.89 -4.78 -2.95
N LEU A 216 4.26 -5.36 -3.98
CA LEU A 216 4.55 -6.72 -4.44
C LEU A 216 5.85 -6.77 -5.26
N LYS A 217 6.34 -5.62 -5.72
CA LYS A 217 7.62 -5.49 -6.41
C LYS A 217 8.82 -5.38 -5.47
N ASP A 218 8.58 -5.21 -4.18
CA ASP A 218 9.64 -5.05 -3.20
C ASP A 218 10.56 -6.29 -3.13
N ARG A 219 11.86 -6.08 -3.41
CA ARG A 219 12.89 -7.12 -3.35
C ARG A 219 13.04 -7.67 -1.94
N ARG A 220 12.89 -6.83 -0.92
CA ARG A 220 12.98 -7.24 0.49
C ARG A 220 11.84 -8.18 0.85
N ARG A 221 10.62 -7.88 0.40
CA ARG A 221 9.46 -8.77 0.55
C ARG A 221 9.73 -10.14 -0.04
N GLN A 222 10.19 -10.19 -1.30
CA GLN A 222 10.52 -11.47 -1.95
C GLN A 222 11.56 -12.25 -1.13
N GLU A 223 12.64 -11.58 -0.69
CA GLU A 223 13.69 -12.21 0.12
C GLU A 223 13.15 -12.80 1.43
N LEU A 224 12.24 -12.09 2.11
CA LEU A 224 11.59 -12.53 3.34
C LEU A 224 10.61 -13.69 3.10
N ILE A 225 9.82 -13.64 2.02
CA ILE A 225 8.93 -14.73 1.62
C ILE A 225 9.74 -16.00 1.33
N ASP A 226 10.86 -15.89 0.59
CA ASP A 226 11.71 -17.03 0.28
C ASP A 226 12.38 -17.61 1.56
N ARG A 227 12.73 -16.75 2.53
CA ARG A 227 13.22 -17.19 3.85
C ARG A 227 12.14 -17.93 4.62
N LEU A 228 10.93 -17.39 4.66
CA LEU A 228 9.79 -18.01 5.32
C LEU A 228 9.50 -19.40 4.74
N ASP A 229 9.51 -19.52 3.41
CA ASP A 229 9.27 -20.79 2.74
C ASP A 229 10.32 -21.85 3.09
N ARG A 230 11.60 -21.46 3.15
CA ARG A 230 12.69 -22.36 3.60
C ARG A 230 12.56 -22.75 5.06
N ALA A 231 12.32 -21.79 5.96
CA ALA A 231 12.20 -22.05 7.39
C ALA A 231 11.05 -23.02 7.68
N ARG A 232 9.90 -22.80 7.04
CA ARG A 232 8.71 -23.64 7.15
C ARG A 232 8.94 -25.05 6.57
N SER A 233 9.58 -25.15 5.41
CA SER A 233 9.87 -26.44 4.79
C SER A 233 10.81 -27.27 5.66
N GLY A 234 11.84 -26.63 6.23
CA GLY A 234 12.73 -27.27 7.22
C GLY A 234 12.01 -27.70 8.49
N ALA A 235 11.11 -26.89 9.03
CA ALA A 235 10.30 -27.21 10.21
C ALA A 235 9.47 -28.49 10.04
N LEU A 236 9.01 -28.74 8.82
CA LEU A 236 8.09 -29.84 8.49
C LEU A 236 8.77 -31.05 7.86
N GLY A 237 10.10 -31.01 7.67
CA GLY A 237 10.82 -32.05 6.95
C GLY A 237 10.36 -32.21 5.50
N ARG A 238 9.87 -31.13 4.86
CA ARG A 238 9.47 -31.09 3.44
C ARG A 238 10.52 -30.36 2.61
N ASP A 239 10.54 -30.64 1.31
CA ASP A 239 11.40 -29.92 0.38
C ASP A 239 10.92 -28.46 0.17
N PRO A 240 11.84 -27.48 0.25
CA PRO A 240 11.55 -26.08 -0.09
C PRO A 240 10.98 -25.94 -1.50
N GLY A 241 9.95 -25.11 -1.68
CA GLY A 241 9.25 -24.95 -2.96
C GLY A 241 8.21 -26.03 -3.29
N ASN A 242 7.95 -26.96 -2.37
CA ASN A 242 6.81 -27.90 -2.45
C ASN A 242 5.87 -27.78 -1.23
N ALA A 243 6.15 -26.81 -0.35
CA ALA A 243 5.32 -26.50 0.79
C ALA A 243 4.19 -25.56 0.35
N ASP A 244 2.98 -26.06 0.45
CA ASP A 244 1.76 -25.35 0.12
C ASP A 244 1.21 -24.61 1.33
N CYS A 245 0.57 -23.46 1.13
CA CYS A 245 -0.24 -22.78 2.14
C CYS A 245 -1.63 -22.46 1.58
N ALA A 246 -2.58 -22.18 2.45
CA ALA A 246 -3.91 -21.75 2.04
C ALA A 246 -3.83 -20.46 1.19
N GLN A 247 -4.68 -20.35 0.17
CA GLN A 247 -4.65 -19.22 -0.78
C GLN A 247 -4.84 -17.87 -0.07
N GLU A 248 -5.67 -17.86 0.96
CA GLU A 248 -5.98 -16.68 1.77
C GLU A 248 -4.77 -16.24 2.60
N VAL A 249 -4.04 -17.18 3.19
CA VAL A 249 -2.81 -16.93 3.96
C VAL A 249 -1.70 -16.41 3.05
N TRP A 250 -1.52 -17.03 1.87
CA TRP A 250 -0.60 -16.53 0.86
C TRP A 250 -0.88 -15.06 0.51
N ALA A 251 -2.15 -14.73 0.23
CA ALA A 251 -2.53 -13.37 -0.14
C ALA A 251 -2.25 -12.39 0.99
N ALA A 252 -2.52 -12.77 2.24
CA ALA A 252 -2.27 -11.95 3.41
C ALA A 252 -0.77 -11.69 3.64
N LEU A 253 0.10 -12.69 3.49
CA LEU A 253 1.56 -12.54 3.62
C LEU A 253 2.17 -11.66 2.52
N TRP A 254 1.63 -11.73 1.31
CA TRP A 254 2.09 -10.88 0.23
C TRP A 254 1.63 -9.42 0.35
N LEU A 255 0.52 -9.16 1.05
CA LEU A 255 -0.03 -7.81 1.25
C LEU A 255 0.30 -7.19 2.61
N CYS A 256 0.82 -7.95 3.56
CA CYS A 256 1.16 -7.43 4.89
C CYS A 256 2.31 -6.41 4.84
N PRO A 257 2.42 -5.48 5.80
CA PRO A 257 3.59 -4.61 5.91
C PRO A 257 4.90 -5.41 6.02
N VAL A 258 5.96 -4.94 5.36
CA VAL A 258 7.25 -5.65 5.29
C VAL A 258 7.85 -5.88 6.68
N ASP A 259 7.71 -4.90 7.57
CA ASP A 259 8.17 -5.01 8.97
C ASP A 259 7.47 -6.17 9.70
N LYS A 260 6.18 -6.37 9.45
CA LYS A 260 5.41 -7.46 10.05
C LYS A 260 5.82 -8.80 9.46
N LEU A 261 6.09 -8.86 8.16
CA LEU A 261 6.62 -10.06 7.52
C LEU A 261 7.99 -10.44 8.10
N GLU A 262 8.86 -9.47 8.36
CA GLU A 262 10.18 -9.71 8.97
C GLU A 262 10.08 -10.23 10.41
N GLU A 263 9.21 -9.63 11.24
CA GLU A 263 8.89 -10.10 12.58
C GLU A 263 8.45 -11.58 12.53
N TYR A 264 7.56 -11.90 11.60
CA TYR A 264 6.99 -13.22 11.42
C TYR A 264 8.03 -14.26 10.97
N VAL A 265 8.87 -13.91 10.00
CA VAL A 265 10.01 -14.75 9.55
C VAL A 265 10.95 -15.03 10.71
N THR A 266 11.31 -14.00 11.47
CA THR A 266 12.24 -14.12 12.60
C THR A 266 11.69 -15.04 13.68
N LEU A 267 10.40 -14.94 13.99
CA LEU A 267 9.74 -15.79 14.98
C LEU A 267 9.79 -17.28 14.58
N ILE A 268 9.50 -17.60 13.32
CA ILE A 268 9.50 -18.98 12.81
C ILE A 268 10.92 -19.54 12.70
N GLU A 269 11.91 -18.73 12.32
CA GLU A 269 13.32 -19.14 12.29
C GLU A 269 13.84 -19.47 13.70
N ILE A 270 13.39 -18.76 14.74
CA ILE A 270 13.76 -19.02 16.14
C ILE A 270 13.01 -20.22 16.71
N SER A 271 11.70 -20.32 16.44
CA SER A 271 10.83 -21.36 16.97
C SER A 271 9.92 -21.91 15.86
N PRO A 272 10.38 -22.94 15.13
CA PRO A 272 9.63 -23.49 14.01
C PRO A 272 8.30 -24.16 14.39
N GLY A 273 8.14 -24.55 15.66
CA GLY A 273 6.91 -25.13 16.22
C GLY A 273 5.96 -24.11 16.87
N SER A 274 6.19 -22.81 16.70
CA SER A 274 5.35 -21.76 17.29
C SER A 274 3.95 -21.70 16.67
N LEU A 275 2.99 -21.10 17.38
CA LEU A 275 1.62 -20.88 16.92
C LEU A 275 1.56 -20.17 15.55
N ALA A 276 2.54 -19.29 15.27
CA ALA A 276 2.69 -18.62 13.98
C ALA A 276 2.87 -19.63 12.84
N ALA A 277 3.75 -20.62 12.99
CA ALA A 277 3.94 -21.66 11.98
C ALA A 277 2.66 -22.47 11.74
N THR A 278 1.88 -22.75 12.79
CA THR A 278 0.59 -23.46 12.70
C THR A 278 -0.49 -22.61 12.00
N SER A 279 -0.53 -21.30 12.27
CA SER A 279 -1.53 -20.39 11.67
C SER A 279 -1.42 -20.24 10.15
N LEU A 280 -0.29 -20.65 9.55
CA LEU A 280 -0.14 -20.68 8.09
C LEU A 280 -0.95 -21.79 7.39
N TYR A 281 -1.50 -22.72 8.18
CA TYR A 281 -2.32 -23.84 7.72
C TYR A 281 -3.78 -23.72 8.12
N THR A 282 -4.14 -22.69 8.88
CA THR A 282 -5.52 -22.49 9.33
C THR A 282 -6.32 -21.69 8.30
N THR A 283 -7.64 -21.83 8.37
CA THR A 283 -8.58 -21.05 7.55
C THR A 283 -8.91 -19.68 8.15
N VAL A 284 -8.14 -19.24 9.17
CA VAL A 284 -8.39 -18.02 9.97
C VAL A 284 -8.54 -16.79 9.09
N VAL A 285 -7.72 -16.62 8.05
CA VAL A 285 -7.85 -15.47 7.14
C VAL A 285 -9.19 -15.48 6.41
N SER A 286 -9.67 -16.66 6.02
CA SER A 286 -10.96 -16.82 5.34
C SER A 286 -12.13 -16.59 6.32
N THR A 287 -12.13 -17.28 7.45
CA THR A 287 -13.24 -17.29 8.42
C THR A 287 -13.35 -16.01 9.23
N ASP A 288 -12.21 -15.44 9.62
CA ASP A 288 -12.14 -14.38 10.62
C ASP A 288 -11.82 -13.02 10.00
N ILE A 289 -11.39 -12.93 8.74
CA ILE A 289 -11.09 -11.64 8.08
C ILE A 289 -11.97 -11.46 6.85
N ILE A 290 -11.84 -12.35 5.86
CA ILE A 290 -12.46 -12.15 4.55
C ILE A 290 -13.97 -12.34 4.60
N LYS A 291 -14.47 -13.40 5.23
CA LYS A 291 -15.91 -13.68 5.32
C LYS A 291 -16.64 -12.53 6.03
N PRO A 292 -16.25 -12.06 7.23
CA PRO A 292 -16.88 -10.91 7.87
C PRO A 292 -16.79 -9.64 7.01
N TRP A 293 -15.68 -9.41 6.31
CA TRP A 293 -15.53 -8.23 5.47
C TRP A 293 -16.53 -8.20 4.30
N LEU A 294 -16.72 -9.33 3.62
CA LEU A 294 -17.55 -9.40 2.42
C LEU A 294 -19.05 -9.60 2.71
N THR A 295 -19.41 -10.41 3.72
CA THR A 295 -20.84 -10.71 4.03
C THR A 295 -21.59 -9.53 4.64
N THR A 296 -20.88 -8.68 5.39
CA THR A 296 -21.48 -7.52 6.07
C THR A 296 -22.02 -6.47 5.09
N ARG A 297 -21.59 -6.50 3.83
CA ARG A 297 -21.98 -5.55 2.78
C ARG A 297 -23.25 -5.96 2.02
N THR A 298 -23.73 -7.19 2.24
CA THR A 298 -24.82 -7.79 1.47
C THR A 298 -26.16 -7.78 2.22
N GLU A 299 -26.21 -7.35 3.48
CA GLU A 299 -27.48 -7.18 4.20
C GLU A 299 -28.31 -6.07 3.54
N ARG A 300 -29.28 -6.52 2.73
CA ARG A 300 -30.28 -5.71 2.04
C ARG A 300 -31.02 -4.86 3.09
N SER A 301 -30.81 -3.54 3.10
CA SER A 301 -31.63 -2.62 3.90
C SER A 301 -33.06 -2.62 3.36
N VAL A 302 -33.88 -3.57 3.81
CA VAL A 302 -35.32 -3.57 3.59
C VAL A 302 -35.93 -2.71 4.68
N ALA A 303 -35.89 -1.38 4.50
CA ALA A 303 -36.68 -0.47 5.30
C ALA A 303 -38.17 -0.66 4.95
N SER A 304 -38.81 -1.66 5.58
CA SER A 304 -40.26 -1.82 5.60
C SER A 304 -40.90 -0.59 6.26
N SER A 305 -41.35 0.35 5.45
CA SER A 305 -42.10 1.52 5.90
C SER A 305 -43.59 1.29 5.63
N VAL A 306 -44.24 0.51 6.49
CA VAL A 306 -45.70 0.54 6.63
C VAL A 306 -46.03 1.67 7.61
N PRO A 307 -46.76 2.73 7.21
CA PRO A 307 -47.13 3.79 8.15
C PRO A 307 -48.17 3.28 9.15
N GLY A 308 -47.82 3.29 10.43
CA GLY A 308 -48.77 3.11 11.53
C GLY A 308 -49.84 4.20 11.47
N THR A 309 -51.09 3.78 11.27
CA THR A 309 -52.27 4.66 11.27
C THR A 309 -52.59 5.02 12.73
N SER A 310 -52.41 6.28 13.11
CA SER A 310 -52.96 6.80 14.36
C SER A 310 -54.45 7.10 14.18
N VAL A 311 -55.24 6.53 15.08
CA VAL A 311 -56.70 6.63 15.15
C VAL A 311 -57.10 7.99 15.73
N GLY A 312 -57.99 8.71 15.03
CA GLY A 312 -58.65 9.93 15.52
C GLY A 312 -59.88 10.28 14.68
N ALA A 313 -61.06 9.88 15.15
CA ALA A 313 -62.36 10.10 14.53
C ALA A 313 -62.87 11.56 14.73
N ALA A 314 -63.18 12.27 13.62
CA ALA A 314 -64.50 12.65 13.10
C ALA A 314 -65.27 13.81 13.78
N SER A 315 -65.56 14.90 13.02
CA SER A 315 -66.91 15.49 12.80
C SER A 315 -66.92 16.83 12.01
N PRO A 316 -68.07 17.27 11.43
CA PRO A 316 -68.16 17.76 10.04
C PRO A 316 -68.63 19.21 9.85
N ALA A 317 -68.45 19.79 8.64
CA ALA A 317 -69.46 20.61 7.91
C ALA A 317 -68.89 21.30 6.64
N SER A 318 -69.62 21.20 5.53
CA SER A 318 -69.59 22.09 4.34
C SER A 318 -70.62 23.25 4.54
N PRO A 319 -70.87 24.26 3.64
CA PRO A 319 -70.54 24.36 2.20
C PRO A 319 -70.17 25.77 1.64
N SER A 320 -69.60 25.84 0.41
CA SER A 320 -70.09 26.66 -0.74
C SER A 320 -69.05 26.82 -1.87
N THR A 321 -69.40 26.30 -3.05
CA THR A 321 -68.89 26.57 -4.41
C THR A 321 -69.45 27.91 -4.97
N PRO A 322 -69.12 28.42 -6.20
CA PRO A 322 -68.28 27.89 -7.29
C PRO A 322 -67.32 28.92 -7.94
N THR A 323 -66.25 28.50 -8.63
CA THR A 323 -65.82 29.15 -9.89
C THR A 323 -65.08 28.15 -10.79
N THR A 324 -65.77 27.82 -11.89
CA THR A 324 -65.33 27.52 -13.26
C THR A 324 -64.00 26.78 -13.50
N ALA A 325 -64.13 25.61 -14.13
CA ALA A 325 -63.07 24.72 -14.58
C ALA A 325 -62.25 25.26 -15.76
N SER A 326 -60.96 24.94 -15.76
CA SER A 326 -60.10 24.82 -16.95
C SER A 326 -59.05 23.71 -16.66
N PRO A 327 -58.68 22.87 -17.64
CA PRO A 327 -57.95 21.64 -17.39
C PRO A 327 -56.45 21.89 -17.17
N THR A 328 -55.97 21.60 -15.98
CA THR A 328 -54.53 21.65 -15.65
C THR A 328 -53.84 20.38 -16.14
N THR A 329 -52.71 20.62 -16.81
CA THR A 329 -51.69 19.69 -17.29
C THR A 329 -51.25 18.61 -16.29
N PRO A 330 -50.87 17.41 -16.75
CA PRO A 330 -50.36 16.36 -15.88
C PRO A 330 -48.96 16.70 -15.37
N ASN A 331 -48.82 16.74 -14.05
CA ASN A 331 -47.56 16.96 -13.33
C ASN A 331 -46.57 15.80 -13.63
N PRO A 332 -45.30 16.06 -13.94
CA PRO A 332 -44.31 15.01 -14.16
C PRO A 332 -43.96 14.36 -12.81
N ARG A 333 -44.14 13.03 -12.74
CA ARG A 333 -43.68 12.21 -11.62
C ARG A 333 -42.17 12.41 -11.46
N LYS A 334 -41.75 13.00 -10.33
CA LYS A 334 -40.34 13.03 -9.90
C LYS A 334 -39.86 11.58 -9.79
N LYS A 335 -39.00 11.14 -10.71
CA LYS A 335 -38.19 9.93 -10.52
C LYS A 335 -37.30 10.16 -9.30
N ARG A 336 -37.58 9.46 -8.20
CA ARG A 336 -36.67 9.43 -7.04
C ARG A 336 -35.42 8.67 -7.48
N ARG A 337 -34.27 9.34 -7.48
CA ARG A 337 -32.95 8.71 -7.57
C ARG A 337 -32.77 7.93 -6.25
N LEU A 338 -32.69 6.61 -6.33
CA LEU A 338 -32.28 5.79 -5.20
C LEU A 338 -30.75 5.88 -5.14
N ASP A 339 -30.24 6.83 -4.36
CA ASP A 339 -28.82 6.89 -4.05
C ASP A 339 -28.58 5.86 -2.92
N LEU A 340 -27.90 4.76 -3.23
CA LEU A 340 -27.46 3.79 -2.21
C LEU A 340 -26.16 4.33 -1.58
N SER A 341 -26.21 4.68 -0.29
CA SER A 341 -25.00 4.95 0.48
C SER A 341 -24.33 3.63 0.84
N LEU A 342 -23.09 3.41 0.41
CA LEU A 342 -22.27 2.34 0.95
C LEU A 342 -21.79 2.76 2.35
N ASP A 343 -21.98 1.87 3.30
CA ASP A 343 -21.22 1.91 4.53
C ASP A 343 -19.75 1.63 4.18
N THR A 344 -18.85 2.60 4.37
CA THR A 344 -17.40 2.28 4.40
C THR A 344 -17.04 1.59 5.70
N THR A 345 -17.97 1.53 6.64
CA THR A 345 -17.83 0.74 7.85
C THR A 345 -17.56 -0.71 7.44
N VAL A 346 -16.41 -1.23 7.89
CA VAL A 346 -16.51 -2.50 8.58
C VAL A 346 -17.62 -2.29 9.61
N SER A 347 -18.82 -2.85 9.40
CA SER A 347 -19.90 -2.60 10.37
C SER A 347 -19.42 -3.00 11.76
N ARG A 348 -19.98 -2.40 12.82
CA ARG A 348 -19.64 -2.80 14.19
C ARG A 348 -19.67 -4.33 14.35
N LYS A 349 -20.67 -4.97 13.73
CA LYS A 349 -20.82 -6.44 13.70
C LYS A 349 -19.74 -7.13 12.87
N GLY A 350 -19.38 -6.59 11.70
CA GLY A 350 -18.29 -7.11 10.88
C GLY A 350 -16.95 -7.05 11.61
N TRP A 351 -16.65 -5.94 12.29
CA TRP A 351 -15.42 -5.78 13.07
C TRP A 351 -15.46 -6.68 14.29
N GLN A 352 -16.57 -6.69 15.04
CA GLN A 352 -16.76 -7.58 16.18
C GLN A 352 -16.64 -9.05 15.77
N ALA A 353 -17.14 -9.45 14.59
CA ALA A 353 -16.99 -10.80 14.06
C ALA A 353 -15.53 -11.13 13.73
N MET A 354 -14.76 -10.18 13.16
CA MET A 354 -13.30 -10.33 12.99
C MET A 354 -12.54 -10.36 14.33
N HIS A 355 -13.20 -10.03 15.44
CA HIS A 355 -12.63 -9.94 16.79
C HIS A 355 -13.32 -10.86 17.83
N HIS A 356 -14.24 -11.77 17.45
CA HIS A 356 -15.12 -12.47 18.41
C HIS A 356 -14.54 -13.75 19.02
N ASN A 357 -13.44 -14.29 18.49
CA ASN A 357 -12.73 -15.39 19.15
C ASN A 357 -11.95 -14.85 20.36
N GLU A 358 -11.80 -15.65 21.41
CA GLU A 358 -11.15 -15.29 22.69
C GLU A 358 -9.72 -14.72 22.53
N GLU A 359 -9.14 -14.76 21.32
CA GLU A 359 -7.84 -14.22 20.95
C GLU A 359 -7.88 -12.88 20.20
N GLY A 360 -8.97 -12.43 19.56
CA GLY A 360 -9.09 -11.07 18.97
C GLY A 360 -7.97 -10.59 18.02
N GLU A 361 -7.07 -11.47 17.57
CA GLU A 361 -5.74 -11.14 17.04
C GLU A 361 -5.51 -11.59 15.56
N SER A 362 -6.55 -12.01 14.83
CA SER A 362 -6.39 -12.52 13.45
C SER A 362 -5.81 -11.46 12.50
N LEU A 363 -6.25 -10.20 12.62
CA LEU A 363 -5.63 -9.08 11.89
C LEU A 363 -4.20 -8.80 12.37
N SER A 364 -3.89 -8.97 13.65
CA SER A 364 -2.55 -8.71 14.19
C SER A 364 -1.51 -9.74 13.80
N MET A 365 -1.93 -10.87 13.22
CA MET A 365 -1.01 -11.79 12.54
C MET A 365 -0.35 -11.14 11.32
N PHE A 366 -1.07 -10.24 10.61
CA PHE A 366 -0.63 -9.67 9.34
C PHE A 366 -0.48 -8.15 9.35
N TRP A 367 -1.02 -7.44 10.33
CA TRP A 367 -0.86 -6.00 10.48
C TRP A 367 -0.31 -5.64 11.88
N PRO A 368 0.57 -4.63 11.99
CA PRO A 368 1.04 -4.14 13.28
C PRO A 368 -0.12 -3.69 14.19
N PRO A 369 -0.02 -3.92 15.51
CA PRO A 369 -1.04 -3.46 16.48
C PRO A 369 -1.32 -1.95 16.40
N SER A 370 -0.30 -1.13 16.10
CA SER A 370 -0.46 0.32 15.92
C SER A 370 -1.45 0.65 14.80
N ILE A 371 -1.34 -0.02 13.66
CA ILE A 371 -2.24 0.17 12.51
C ILE A 371 -3.67 -0.30 12.86
N ILE A 372 -3.79 -1.42 13.58
CA ILE A 372 -5.09 -1.98 13.98
C ILE A 372 -5.79 -1.05 14.97
N GLU A 373 -5.08 -0.53 15.96
CA GLU A 373 -5.65 0.44 16.92
C GLU A 373 -6.02 1.76 16.23
N GLU A 374 -5.27 2.20 15.22
CA GLU A 374 -5.64 3.33 14.37
C GLU A 374 -6.96 3.10 13.62
N TRP A 375 -7.13 1.92 13.02
CA TRP A 375 -8.38 1.54 12.35
C TRP A 375 -9.54 1.45 13.34
N LYS A 376 -9.30 0.78 14.47
CA LYS A 376 -10.27 0.62 15.55
C LYS A 376 -10.69 1.95 16.16
N ALA A 377 -9.78 2.91 16.33
CA ALA A 377 -10.11 4.23 16.83
C ALA A 377 -11.11 4.95 15.90
N ASP A 378 -11.01 4.77 14.59
CA ASP A 378 -11.95 5.40 13.64
C ASP A 378 -13.27 4.59 13.49
N VAL A 379 -13.22 3.26 13.69
CA VAL A 379 -14.43 2.40 13.71
C VAL A 379 -15.23 2.58 15.02
N PHE A 380 -14.57 2.76 16.17
CA PHE A 380 -15.17 2.78 17.52
C PHE A 380 -15.04 4.12 18.26
N GLY A 381 -14.47 5.16 17.66
CA GLY A 381 -14.19 6.45 18.30
C GLY A 381 -15.41 7.25 18.74
N GLY A 382 -16.62 6.74 18.48
CA GLY A 382 -17.88 7.31 18.97
C GLY A 382 -18.84 6.24 19.48
N SER A 383 -19.85 6.66 20.23
CA SER A 383 -20.95 5.79 20.68
C SER A 383 -21.74 5.17 19.52
N ASN A 384 -21.63 5.74 18.31
CA ASN A 384 -22.34 5.31 17.11
C ASN A 384 -21.39 5.07 15.93
N THR A 385 -21.63 4.01 15.15
CA THR A 385 -20.81 3.65 13.95
C THR A 385 -21.27 4.34 12.67
N GLU A 386 -22.43 5.01 12.69
CA GLU A 386 -23.01 5.70 11.54
C GLU A 386 -22.47 7.12 11.36
N LEU A 387 -21.14 7.29 11.43
CA LEU A 387 -20.51 8.58 11.17
C LEU A 387 -20.45 8.83 9.66
N CYS A 388 -20.63 10.08 9.23
CA CYS A 388 -20.53 10.47 7.82
C CYS A 388 -19.15 10.11 7.23
N ALA A 389 -18.08 10.25 8.02
CA ALA A 389 -16.72 9.85 7.64
C ALA A 389 -16.57 8.34 7.38
N ASN A 390 -17.55 7.54 7.78
CA ASN A 390 -17.57 6.10 7.60
C ASN A 390 -18.56 5.65 6.49
N ARG A 391 -18.93 6.55 5.56
CA ARG A 391 -19.84 6.25 4.45
C ARG A 391 -19.33 6.85 3.13
N ILE A 392 -19.52 6.12 2.02
CA ILE A 392 -19.29 6.59 0.65
C ILE A 392 -20.53 6.23 -0.15
N SER A 393 -21.12 7.20 -0.85
CA SER A 393 -22.28 6.91 -1.71
C SER A 393 -21.83 6.57 -3.13
N VAL A 394 -22.42 5.53 -3.71
CA VAL A 394 -22.13 5.07 -5.08
C VAL A 394 -23.41 4.69 -5.81
N SER A 395 -23.34 4.47 -7.12
CA SER A 395 -24.51 3.95 -7.86
C SER A 395 -24.84 2.51 -7.42
N PRO A 396 -26.08 2.04 -7.61
CA PRO A 396 -26.46 0.67 -7.27
C PRO A 396 -25.57 -0.40 -7.92
N GLU A 397 -25.17 -0.20 -9.18
CA GLU A 397 -24.30 -1.13 -9.90
C GLU A 397 -22.88 -1.12 -9.31
N ALA A 398 -22.34 0.06 -9.03
CA ALA A 398 -21.05 0.19 -8.36
C ALA A 398 -21.10 -0.44 -6.96
N HIS A 399 -22.21 -0.34 -6.23
CA HIS A 399 -22.38 -1.01 -4.94
C HIS A 399 -22.26 -2.53 -5.06
N VAL A 400 -22.90 -3.13 -6.06
CA VAL A 400 -22.81 -4.57 -6.33
C VAL A 400 -21.37 -4.97 -6.66
N TYR A 401 -20.73 -4.27 -7.60
CA TYR A 401 -19.34 -4.55 -7.98
C TYR A 401 -18.37 -4.41 -6.81
N TRP A 402 -18.65 -3.45 -5.92
CA TRP A 402 -17.82 -3.23 -4.75
C TRP A 402 -17.97 -4.37 -3.72
N GLY A 403 -19.20 -4.85 -3.50
CA GLY A 403 -19.50 -6.01 -2.66
C GLY A 403 -18.87 -7.31 -3.18
N LYS A 404 -18.84 -7.48 -4.51
CA LYS A 404 -18.15 -8.60 -5.19
C LYS A 404 -16.62 -8.48 -5.22
N GLY A 405 -16.05 -7.41 -4.66
CA GLY A 405 -14.59 -7.22 -4.68
C GLY A 405 -14.00 -6.90 -6.06
N TYR A 406 -14.80 -6.43 -7.02
CA TYR A 406 -14.33 -6.16 -8.39
C TYR A 406 -13.54 -4.86 -8.51
N PHE A 407 -13.54 -4.00 -7.50
CA PHE A 407 -12.67 -2.83 -7.47
C PHE A 407 -12.26 -2.43 -6.05
N ALA A 408 -11.19 -1.64 -5.99
CA ALA A 408 -10.70 -0.99 -4.78
C ALA A 408 -10.50 0.52 -5.02
N LEU A 409 -10.47 1.27 -3.92
CA LEU A 409 -10.24 2.71 -3.93
C LEU A 409 -8.95 2.98 -3.17
N LYS A 410 -7.94 3.49 -3.87
CA LYS A 410 -6.66 3.87 -3.26
C LYS A 410 -6.76 5.31 -2.76
N PRO A 411 -6.61 5.61 -1.47
CA PRO A 411 -6.43 7.00 -1.04
C PRO A 411 -5.08 7.52 -1.54
N VAL A 412 -5.12 8.63 -2.30
CA VAL A 412 -3.93 9.26 -2.88
C VAL A 412 -3.49 10.40 -2.01
N SER A 413 -4.28 11.45 -1.81
CA SER A 413 -3.86 12.61 -1.02
C SER A 413 -5.02 13.27 -0.31
N MET A 414 -4.73 13.95 0.80
CA MET A 414 -5.69 14.77 1.55
C MET A 414 -5.14 16.19 1.62
N SER A 415 -5.97 17.19 1.30
CA SER A 415 -5.57 18.59 1.43
C SER A 415 -5.32 18.97 2.89
N GLU A 416 -4.42 19.94 3.13
CA GLU A 416 -4.09 20.39 4.49
C GLU A 416 -5.32 20.89 5.28
N ASP A 417 -6.28 21.49 4.59
CA ASP A 417 -7.53 21.97 5.16
C ASP A 417 -8.62 20.89 5.31
N GLN A 418 -8.31 19.64 4.94
CA GLN A 418 -9.20 18.47 4.94
C GLN A 418 -10.47 18.62 4.09
N LYS A 419 -10.47 19.54 3.12
CA LYS A 419 -11.62 19.81 2.25
C LYS A 419 -11.62 19.04 0.95
N SER A 420 -10.50 18.45 0.55
CA SER A 420 -10.32 17.74 -0.71
C SER A 420 -9.56 16.44 -0.48
N LEU A 421 -10.18 15.32 -0.85
CA LEU A 421 -9.58 13.98 -0.82
C LEU A 421 -9.50 13.44 -2.25
N GLU A 422 -8.30 13.11 -2.71
CA GLU A 422 -8.07 12.46 -3.99
C GLU A 422 -7.97 10.94 -3.79
N LEU A 423 -8.71 10.19 -4.59
CA LEU A 423 -8.68 8.73 -4.64
C LEU A 423 -8.32 8.28 -6.06
N GLU A 424 -7.73 7.09 -6.19
CA GLU A 424 -7.61 6.40 -7.46
C GLU A 424 -8.49 5.15 -7.47
N PHE A 425 -9.24 4.99 -8.55
CA PHE A 425 -10.05 3.80 -8.81
C PHE A 425 -9.18 2.70 -9.42
N TYR A 426 -9.32 1.47 -8.94
CA TYR A 426 -8.68 0.30 -9.53
C TYR A 426 -9.65 -0.86 -9.69
N TRP A 427 -9.83 -1.32 -10.94
CA TRP A 427 -10.45 -2.62 -11.20
C TRP A 427 -9.57 -3.74 -10.65
N LEU A 428 -10.21 -4.75 -10.09
CA LEU A 428 -9.63 -5.97 -9.57
C LEU A 428 -10.15 -7.16 -10.38
N ARG A 429 -9.26 -8.12 -10.64
CA ARG A 429 -9.64 -9.43 -11.17
C ARG A 429 -9.50 -10.47 -10.06
N PRO A 430 -10.62 -10.93 -9.47
CA PRO A 430 -10.59 -12.05 -8.56
C PRO A 430 -9.86 -13.24 -9.18
N VAL A 431 -8.88 -13.77 -8.46
CA VAL A 431 -8.16 -14.98 -8.85
C VAL A 431 -9.08 -16.18 -8.60
N PRO A 432 -9.15 -17.18 -9.49
CA PRO A 432 -9.93 -18.38 -9.23
C PRO A 432 -9.53 -19.06 -7.92
N ARG A 433 -10.50 -19.70 -7.25
CA ARG A 433 -10.21 -20.38 -5.98
C ARG A 433 -9.33 -21.62 -6.19
N SER A 434 -8.27 -21.72 -5.38
CA SER A 434 -7.37 -22.87 -5.24
C SER A 434 -7.29 -23.24 -3.76
N SER A 435 -7.22 -24.54 -3.47
CA SER A 435 -7.04 -25.01 -2.08
C SER A 435 -5.67 -24.62 -1.52
N THR A 436 -4.64 -24.63 -2.38
CA THR A 436 -3.27 -24.33 -1.98
C THR A 436 -2.51 -23.49 -2.99
N MET A 437 -1.48 -22.79 -2.50
CA MET A 437 -0.45 -22.15 -3.32
C MET A 437 0.94 -22.24 -2.69
N LEU A 438 1.93 -22.26 -3.57
CA LEU A 438 3.33 -22.07 -3.18
C LEU A 438 3.53 -20.65 -2.65
N LEU A 439 4.13 -20.56 -1.48
CA LEU A 439 4.32 -19.29 -0.79
C LEU A 439 5.16 -18.29 -1.63
N SER A 440 6.18 -18.81 -2.33
CA SER A 440 7.08 -18.05 -3.18
C SER A 440 6.47 -17.59 -4.52
N ASN A 441 5.28 -18.10 -4.88
CA ASN A 441 4.60 -17.63 -6.09
C ASN A 441 4.19 -16.16 -5.90
N LYS A 442 4.77 -15.27 -6.70
CA LYS A 442 4.47 -13.85 -6.63
C LYS A 442 3.07 -13.54 -7.17
N PRO A 443 2.20 -12.86 -6.41
CA PRO A 443 0.91 -12.40 -6.91
C PRO A 443 1.07 -11.35 -8.01
N SER A 444 0.11 -11.33 -8.93
CA SER A 444 -0.02 -10.30 -9.95
C SER A 444 -1.32 -9.53 -9.79
N LEU A 445 -1.23 -8.22 -9.61
CA LEU A 445 -2.37 -7.30 -9.68
C LEU A 445 -2.20 -6.43 -10.92
N GLU A 446 -3.16 -6.48 -11.85
CA GLU A 446 -3.09 -5.73 -13.10
C GLU A 446 -3.48 -4.25 -12.89
N GLY A 447 -2.51 -3.35 -13.07
CA GLY A 447 -2.69 -1.92 -12.82
C GLY A 447 -3.40 -1.13 -13.92
N SER A 448 -3.69 -1.72 -15.09
CA SER A 448 -4.19 -1.02 -16.28
C SER A 448 -5.50 -1.60 -16.83
N LEU A 449 -6.31 -2.20 -15.97
CA LEU A 449 -7.59 -2.78 -16.33
C LEU A 449 -8.62 -1.70 -16.69
N ASP A 450 -9.39 -1.93 -17.76
CA ASP A 450 -10.45 -1.01 -18.21
C ASP A 450 -11.86 -1.46 -17.78
N CYS A 451 -12.00 -2.67 -17.22
CA CYS A 451 -13.30 -3.27 -16.86
C CYS A 451 -13.16 -4.39 -15.83
N SER A 452 -14.30 -4.87 -15.31
CA SER A 452 -14.37 -6.05 -14.44
C SER A 452 -14.04 -7.35 -15.20
N ALA A 453 -13.88 -8.45 -14.45
CA ALA A 453 -13.68 -9.79 -15.02
C ALA A 453 -14.82 -10.22 -15.96
N GLU A 454 -16.06 -9.79 -15.68
CA GLU A 454 -17.26 -10.07 -16.47
C GLU A 454 -17.50 -9.05 -17.61
N ALA A 455 -16.49 -8.24 -17.95
CA ALA A 455 -16.60 -7.15 -18.92
C ALA A 455 -17.70 -6.12 -18.56
N SER A 456 -17.92 -5.86 -17.27
CA SER A 456 -18.74 -4.74 -16.80
C SER A 456 -17.92 -3.45 -16.75
N TYR A 457 -18.55 -2.33 -17.06
CA TYR A 457 -17.93 -1.01 -17.13
C TYR A 457 -18.64 -0.01 -16.22
N LEU A 458 -17.89 0.91 -15.65
CA LEU A 458 -18.41 2.12 -15.02
C LEU A 458 -18.03 3.33 -15.87
N PHE A 459 -18.90 4.34 -15.87
CA PHE A 459 -18.72 5.56 -16.64
C PHE A 459 -18.78 6.78 -15.74
N ASP A 460 -17.88 7.72 -15.97
CA ASP A 460 -18.04 9.07 -15.52
C ASP A 460 -19.10 9.74 -16.39
N VAL A 461 -20.21 10.12 -15.78
CA VAL A 461 -21.39 10.68 -16.44
C VAL A 461 -21.12 12.10 -16.93
N GLU A 462 -20.25 12.86 -16.25
CA GLU A 462 -19.95 14.24 -16.62
C GLU A 462 -19.05 14.31 -17.85
N THR A 463 -18.00 13.50 -17.87
CA THR A 463 -17.06 13.46 -19.00
C THR A 463 -17.46 12.47 -20.09
N ASN A 464 -18.48 11.64 -19.84
CA ASN A 464 -18.89 10.52 -20.70
C ASN A 464 -17.72 9.58 -21.04
N SER A 465 -16.84 9.34 -20.08
CA SER A 465 -15.64 8.53 -20.24
C SER A 465 -15.70 7.28 -19.37
N ARG A 466 -14.99 6.22 -19.79
CA ARG A 466 -14.92 4.98 -19.02
C ARG A 466 -14.01 5.16 -17.81
N ILE A 467 -14.45 4.67 -16.66
CA ILE A 467 -13.63 4.57 -15.47
C ILE A 467 -12.74 3.33 -15.61
N ARG A 468 -11.43 3.57 -15.64
CA ARG A 468 -10.37 2.56 -15.76
C ARG A 468 -9.47 2.58 -14.53
N SER A 469 -8.64 1.56 -14.34
CA SER A 469 -7.64 1.54 -13.28
C SER A 469 -6.70 2.75 -13.40
N GLY A 470 -6.45 3.42 -12.26
CA GLY A 470 -5.73 4.69 -12.17
C GLY A 470 -6.58 5.94 -12.45
N HIS A 471 -7.90 5.81 -12.64
CA HIS A 471 -8.77 6.98 -12.79
C HIS A 471 -8.88 7.73 -11.47
N LYS A 472 -8.55 9.02 -11.47
CA LYS A 472 -8.58 9.88 -10.28
C LYS A 472 -10.01 10.34 -9.98
N LEU A 473 -10.44 10.15 -8.74
CA LEU A 473 -11.72 10.60 -8.18
C LEU A 473 -11.44 11.65 -7.12
N ARG A 474 -12.16 12.77 -7.16
CA ARG A 474 -12.01 13.85 -6.19
C ARG A 474 -13.28 13.98 -5.34
N LEU A 475 -13.12 13.90 -4.03
CA LEU A 475 -14.18 14.15 -3.05
C LEU A 475 -13.93 15.49 -2.36
N GLU A 476 -14.98 16.31 -2.26
CA GLU A 476 -14.88 17.66 -1.71
C GLU A 476 -15.92 17.92 -0.62
N THR A 477 -15.56 18.75 0.34
CA THR A 477 -16.47 19.29 1.36
C THR A 477 -16.18 20.76 1.62
N ASP A 478 -17.22 21.54 1.88
CA ASP A 478 -17.12 22.93 2.31
C ASP A 478 -16.89 23.06 3.82
N ASP A 479 -17.28 22.04 4.59
CA ASP A 479 -17.25 21.99 6.05
C ASP A 479 -16.70 20.63 6.55
N PRO A 480 -15.37 20.51 6.72
CA PRO A 480 -14.74 19.25 7.11
C PRO A 480 -15.08 18.82 8.55
N VAL A 481 -15.65 19.71 9.38
CA VAL A 481 -16.00 19.40 10.77
C VAL A 481 -17.37 18.73 10.84
N ASN A 482 -18.39 19.35 10.23
CA ASN A 482 -19.76 18.81 10.30
C ASN A 482 -20.10 17.86 9.15
N ARG A 483 -19.39 17.97 8.02
CA ARG A 483 -19.53 17.12 6.82
C ARG A 483 -18.16 16.59 6.41
N PRO A 484 -17.51 15.80 7.29
CA PRO A 484 -16.17 15.28 7.02
C PRO A 484 -16.18 14.38 5.78
N LEU A 485 -15.08 14.41 5.05
CA LEU A 485 -14.78 13.43 4.01
C LEU A 485 -14.52 12.04 4.63
N PRO A 486 -14.57 10.97 3.82
CA PRO A 486 -14.31 9.62 4.32
C PRO A 486 -12.95 9.50 5.04
N SER A 487 -12.91 8.74 6.14
CA SER A 487 -11.67 8.51 6.87
C SER A 487 -10.61 7.84 5.99
N VAL A 488 -9.45 8.50 5.89
CA VAL A 488 -8.28 7.96 5.21
C VAL A 488 -7.85 6.63 5.82
N LYS A 489 -7.97 6.46 7.14
CA LYS A 489 -7.56 5.22 7.82
C LYS A 489 -8.47 4.06 7.42
N LEU A 490 -9.78 4.29 7.37
CA LEU A 490 -10.74 3.29 6.90
C LEU A 490 -10.59 2.99 5.41
N LEU A 491 -10.21 3.98 4.61
CA LEU A 491 -9.85 3.77 3.21
C LEU A 491 -8.58 2.91 3.06
N LYS A 492 -7.57 3.09 3.91
CA LYS A 492 -6.38 2.20 3.94
C LYS A 492 -6.76 0.75 4.28
N LEU A 493 -7.64 0.56 5.25
CA LEU A 493 -8.16 -0.76 5.59
C LEU A 493 -8.93 -1.38 4.41
N GLN A 494 -9.85 -0.60 3.81
CA GLN A 494 -10.60 -1.02 2.63
C GLN A 494 -9.68 -1.42 1.49
N TRP A 495 -8.63 -0.63 1.25
CA TRP A 495 -7.65 -0.87 0.21
C TRP A 495 -6.91 -2.19 0.43
N ALA A 496 -6.54 -2.50 1.67
CA ALA A 496 -5.91 -3.76 2.03
C ALA A 496 -6.87 -4.94 1.83
N LEU A 497 -8.08 -4.88 2.41
CA LEU A 497 -9.03 -6.00 2.43
C LEU A 497 -9.65 -6.32 1.07
N GLN A 498 -9.87 -5.32 0.21
CA GLN A 498 -10.36 -5.58 -1.16
C GLN A 498 -9.35 -6.33 -2.01
N ARG A 499 -8.06 -5.96 -1.89
CA ARG A 499 -6.98 -6.66 -2.61
C ARG A 499 -6.78 -8.06 -2.05
N LEU A 500 -6.87 -8.22 -0.72
CA LEU A 500 -6.86 -9.53 -0.07
C LEU A 500 -7.99 -10.41 -0.59
N ALA A 501 -9.23 -9.93 -0.57
CA ALA A 501 -10.39 -10.64 -1.09
C ALA A 501 -10.21 -11.05 -2.56
N SER A 502 -9.70 -10.16 -3.41
CA SER A 502 -9.44 -10.45 -4.83
C SER A 502 -8.37 -11.53 -5.04
N LEU A 503 -7.26 -11.50 -4.29
CA LEU A 503 -6.18 -12.49 -4.42
C LEU A 503 -6.53 -13.85 -3.80
N SER A 504 -7.38 -13.84 -2.78
CA SER A 504 -7.78 -15.01 -2.01
C SER A 504 -8.75 -15.97 -2.72
N GLY A 505 -9.34 -15.55 -3.85
CA GLY A 505 -10.42 -16.27 -4.53
C GLY A 505 -11.76 -16.28 -3.80
N ALA A 506 -11.88 -15.59 -2.65
CA ALA A 506 -13.12 -15.53 -1.89
C ALA A 506 -14.25 -14.77 -2.61
N ALA A 507 -13.93 -13.83 -3.49
CA ALA A 507 -14.91 -13.11 -4.28
C ALA A 507 -15.70 -14.03 -5.24
N GLU A 508 -15.08 -15.08 -5.79
CA GLU A 508 -15.76 -16.09 -6.61
C GLU A 508 -16.65 -17.01 -5.75
N ALA A 509 -16.16 -17.40 -4.57
CA ALA A 509 -16.90 -18.28 -3.65
C ALA A 509 -18.22 -17.66 -3.14
N ILE A 510 -18.26 -16.33 -2.99
CA ILE A 510 -19.48 -15.62 -2.57
C ILE A 510 -20.52 -15.57 -3.68
N ASP A 511 -20.11 -15.42 -4.94
CA ASP A 511 -21.05 -15.47 -6.07
C ASP A 511 -21.75 -16.84 -6.15
N VAL A 512 -21.02 -17.94 -5.89
CA VAL A 512 -21.61 -19.31 -5.82
C VAL A 512 -22.65 -19.42 -4.70
N LEU A 513 -22.43 -18.77 -3.55
CA LEU A 513 -23.36 -18.80 -2.40
C LEU A 513 -24.58 -17.89 -2.59
N LEU A 514 -24.49 -16.85 -3.42
CA LEU A 514 -25.59 -15.93 -3.71
C LEU A 514 -26.54 -16.47 -4.80
N ASP A 515 -26.07 -17.40 -5.63
CA ASP A 515 -26.89 -18.07 -6.65
C ASP A 515 -27.64 -19.30 -6.10
N SER A 516 -27.28 -19.79 -4.91
CA SER A 516 -28.01 -20.87 -4.23
C SER A 516 -29.12 -20.29 -3.34
N ASP A 517 -30.30 -20.09 -3.91
CA ASP A 517 -31.56 -19.66 -3.26
C ASP A 517 -32.16 -20.70 -2.28
N ASP A 518 -31.34 -21.53 -1.64
CA ASP A 518 -31.80 -22.51 -0.64
C ASP A 518 -31.55 -21.96 0.78
N GLU A 519 -32.63 -21.58 1.46
CA GLU A 519 -32.66 -21.29 2.91
C GLU A 519 -32.39 -22.56 3.73
N GLU A 520 -31.19 -23.08 3.66
CA GLU A 520 -30.60 -24.01 4.61
C GLU A 520 -29.16 -24.24 4.15
N ASN A 521 -28.21 -23.39 4.57
CA ASN A 521 -26.82 -23.79 4.40
C ASN A 521 -25.89 -23.49 5.58
N ASP A 522 -25.83 -24.48 6.46
CA ASP A 522 -24.79 -24.73 7.46
C ASP A 522 -23.56 -25.47 6.82
N ASP A 523 -23.48 -25.63 5.48
CA ASP A 523 -22.41 -26.41 4.82
C ASP A 523 -21.03 -25.72 4.77
N MET A 524 -20.84 -24.54 5.38
CA MET A 524 -19.47 -24.07 5.62
C MET A 524 -18.71 -24.99 6.61
N VAL A 525 -19.43 -25.84 7.37
CA VAL A 525 -18.84 -26.86 8.24
C VAL A 525 -18.59 -28.18 7.49
N ARG A 526 -19.26 -28.45 6.35
CA ARG A 526 -19.17 -29.77 5.69
C ARG A 526 -18.13 -29.90 4.58
N LEU A 527 -17.54 -28.81 4.09
CA LEU A 527 -16.56 -28.88 3.00
C LEU A 527 -15.11 -29.16 3.45
N TYR A 528 -14.87 -29.26 4.77
CA TYR A 528 -13.60 -29.71 5.34
C TYR A 528 -13.66 -31.13 5.94
N ASP A 529 -14.82 -31.80 5.91
CA ASP A 529 -14.95 -33.20 6.30
C ASP A 529 -14.81 -34.13 5.06
N SER A 530 -13.63 -34.13 4.45
CA SER A 530 -13.17 -35.31 3.72
C SER A 530 -12.47 -36.23 4.73
N PRO A 531 -12.92 -37.48 4.96
CA PRO A 531 -12.28 -38.41 5.89
C PRO A 531 -10.83 -38.80 5.53
N GLU A 532 -10.24 -38.25 4.47
CA GLU A 532 -8.97 -38.69 3.90
C GLU A 532 -7.78 -37.75 4.18
N ASP A 533 -7.98 -36.54 4.74
CA ASP A 533 -6.88 -35.58 4.99
C ASP A 533 -6.45 -35.43 6.46
N PHE A 534 -6.96 -36.29 7.37
CA PHE A 534 -6.27 -36.54 8.64
C PHE A 534 -5.06 -37.44 8.38
N CYS A 535 -3.95 -36.84 7.93
CA CYS A 535 -2.64 -37.48 8.09
C CYS A 535 -2.40 -37.69 9.58
N LYS A 536 -2.55 -38.95 9.99
CA LYS A 536 -2.16 -39.54 11.26
C LYS A 536 -0.93 -38.86 11.85
N VAL A 537 -1.16 -38.05 12.88
CA VAL A 537 -0.17 -37.82 13.93
C VAL A 537 -0.28 -39.05 14.83
N ASP A 538 0.36 -40.15 14.41
CA ASP A 538 0.45 -41.36 15.23
C ASP A 538 1.37 -41.05 16.44
N ASP A 539 0.75 -41.04 17.62
CA ASP A 539 1.23 -41.53 18.92
C ASP A 539 2.70 -41.28 19.32
N VAL A 540 2.93 -40.21 20.10
CA VAL A 540 3.98 -40.19 21.14
C VAL A 540 3.37 -39.73 22.46
N PHE A 541 2.46 -40.55 23.00
CA PHE A 541 2.26 -40.62 24.44
C PHE A 541 2.50 -42.07 24.84
N ASP A 542 3.74 -42.36 25.20
CA ASP A 542 4.12 -43.60 25.84
C ASP A 542 3.72 -43.51 27.31
N ASP A 543 2.50 -43.96 27.61
CA ASP A 543 2.06 -44.27 28.97
C ASP A 543 1.58 -45.73 29.00
N ASN A 544 2.53 -46.63 29.32
CA ASN A 544 2.19 -47.82 30.09
C ASN A 544 3.29 -48.15 31.10
N VAL A 545 2.94 -47.80 32.34
CA VAL A 545 3.40 -48.32 33.61
C VAL A 545 3.67 -49.83 33.58
N LEU A 546 4.91 -50.21 33.90
CA LEU A 546 5.26 -51.12 35.02
C LEU A 546 6.75 -51.06 35.35
#